data_AF-A0A0N0JWK8-F1
#
_entry.id   AF-A0A0N0JWK8-F1
#
_cell.length_a   1.000
_cell.length_b   1.000
_cell.length_c   1.000
_cell.angle_alpha   90.00
_cell.angle_beta   90.00
_cell.angle_gamma   90.00
#
_symmetry.space_group_name_H-M   'P 1'
#
loop_
_entity.id
_entity.type
_entity.pdbx_description
1 polymer ?
#
loop_
_entity_poly.entity_id
_entity_poly.type
_entity_poly.pdbx_seq_one_letter_code
_entity_poly.pdbx_strand_id
1 'polypeptide(L)'
;MSLKHRGRAKGDPVTYQTPLPAGGVQMETFLPWTLVRRGLKKQVITPLDAPQEFLDEAQRERQVREMAQDTPLMRALGLAHHWQRLMDEGRFMSITEIAEAEGVDLGRASRIARLAQLAPSIVEACATGAASGVTLESVGRRAIPVRWDAQRELLRLS
;
A
#
# COMPACT_ATOMS: atom_id res chain seq x y z
N MET A 1 -14.06 5.48 -18.09
CA MET A 1 -14.66 4.67 -17.00
C MET A 1 -13.57 3.78 -16.39
N SER A 2 -13.42 3.79 -15.07
CA SER A 2 -12.32 3.11 -14.36
C SER A 2 -12.48 1.58 -14.39
N LEU A 3 -11.46 0.87 -14.90
CA LEU A 3 -11.37 -0.60 -14.94
C LEU A 3 -11.21 -1.26 -13.55
N LYS A 4 -11.20 -0.47 -12.47
CA LYS A 4 -10.82 -0.88 -11.11
C LYS A 4 -11.94 -1.55 -10.29
N HIS A 5 -13.11 -1.84 -10.89
CA HIS A 5 -14.29 -2.31 -10.16
C HIS A 5 -14.92 -3.62 -10.67
N ARG A 6 -14.23 -4.43 -11.48
CA ARG A 6 -14.84 -5.64 -12.06
C ARG A 6 -14.64 -6.87 -11.17
N GLY A 7 -15.76 -7.49 -10.76
CA GLY A 7 -15.79 -8.86 -10.26
C GLY A 7 -15.34 -9.86 -11.32
N ARG A 8 -15.05 -11.10 -10.93
CA ARG A 8 -14.61 -12.16 -11.85
C ARG A 8 -15.81 -13.05 -12.20
N ALA A 9 -16.17 -13.12 -13.48
CA ALA A 9 -17.09 -14.16 -13.96
C ALA A 9 -16.39 -15.53 -13.81
N LYS A 10 -17.08 -16.48 -13.17
CA LYS A 10 -16.57 -17.83 -12.88
C LYS A 10 -17.11 -18.90 -13.82
N GLY A 11 -17.97 -18.55 -14.77
CA GLY A 11 -18.55 -19.48 -15.73
C GLY A 11 -19.30 -18.75 -16.83
N ASP A 12 -19.85 -19.54 -17.74
CA ASP A 12 -20.61 -19.02 -18.86
C ASP A 12 -22.02 -18.61 -18.44
N PRO A 13 -22.58 -17.52 -19.01
CA PRO A 13 -23.98 -17.16 -18.82
C PRO A 13 -24.91 -18.29 -19.22
N VAL A 14 -25.91 -18.59 -18.40
CA VAL A 14 -26.95 -19.57 -18.73
C VAL A 14 -28.27 -18.84 -18.89
N THR A 15 -28.89 -18.96 -20.06
CA THR A 15 -30.22 -18.39 -20.32
C THR A 15 -31.28 -19.47 -20.18
N TYR A 16 -32.22 -19.26 -19.27
CA TYR A 16 -33.41 -20.08 -19.09
C TYR A 16 -34.57 -19.47 -19.88
N GLN A 17 -35.32 -20.32 -20.57
CA GLN A 17 -36.54 -19.94 -21.27
C GLN A 17 -37.72 -20.63 -20.58
N THR A 18 -38.62 -19.84 -19.98
CA THR A 18 -39.82 -20.34 -19.33
C THR A 18 -41.03 -19.95 -20.18
N PRO A 19 -41.72 -20.91 -20.82
CA PRO A 19 -42.92 -20.62 -21.58
C PRO A 19 -44.05 -20.17 -20.65
N LEU A 20 -44.71 -19.07 -21.02
CA LEU A 20 -45.83 -18.50 -20.30
C LEU A 20 -47.15 -19.08 -20.83
N PRO A 21 -48.18 -19.23 -19.98
CA PRO A 21 -49.47 -19.82 -20.35
C PRO A 21 -50.17 -19.13 -21.54
N ALA A 22 -49.88 -17.84 -21.76
CA ALA A 22 -50.44 -17.03 -22.84
C ALA A 22 -49.61 -17.05 -24.14
N GLY A 23 -48.68 -17.99 -24.30
CA GLY A 23 -47.90 -18.18 -25.54
C GLY A 23 -46.65 -17.32 -25.66
N GLY A 24 -46.29 -16.55 -24.62
CA GLY A 24 -45.01 -15.83 -24.53
C GLY A 24 -43.88 -16.69 -23.95
N VAL A 25 -42.64 -16.22 -24.04
CA VAL A 25 -41.49 -16.85 -23.38
C VAL A 25 -40.82 -15.81 -22.48
N GLN A 26 -40.70 -16.12 -21.20
CA GLN A 26 -39.87 -15.36 -20.27
C GLN A 26 -38.42 -15.85 -20.41
N MET A 27 -37.48 -14.93 -20.65
CA MET A 27 -36.05 -15.24 -20.68
C MET A 27 -35.38 -14.70 -19.43
N GLU A 28 -34.64 -15.56 -18.72
CA GLU A 28 -33.83 -15.17 -17.57
C GLU A 28 -32.38 -15.60 -17.80
N THR A 29 -31.44 -14.66 -17.76
CA THR A 29 -30.01 -14.95 -17.92
C THR A 29 -29.29 -14.91 -16.58
N PHE A 30 -28.77 -16.06 -16.14
CA PHE A 30 -27.94 -16.18 -14.96
C PHE A 30 -26.46 -15.94 -15.30
N LEU A 31 -25.83 -15.00 -14.59
CA LEU A 31 -24.42 -14.66 -14.74
C LEU A 31 -23.64 -15.09 -13.48
N PRO A 32 -22.82 -16.16 -13.52
CA PRO A 32 -22.05 -16.60 -12.36
C PRO A 32 -20.84 -15.68 -12.13
N TRP A 33 -21.01 -14.68 -11.26
CA TRP A 33 -19.98 -13.71 -10.93
C TRP A 33 -19.54 -13.82 -9.46
N THR A 34 -18.26 -13.61 -9.18
CA THR A 34 -17.69 -13.59 -7.82
C THR A 34 -16.99 -12.26 -7.58
N LEU A 35 -17.31 -11.63 -6.44
CA LEU A 35 -16.58 -10.47 -5.96
C LEU A 35 -15.21 -10.89 -5.41
N VAL A 36 -14.13 -10.45 -6.05
CA VAL A 36 -12.77 -10.72 -5.57
C VAL A 36 -12.34 -9.61 -4.62
N ARG A 37 -12.01 -9.96 -3.38
CA ARG A 37 -11.63 -9.01 -2.32
C ARG A 37 -10.25 -8.40 -2.66
N ARG A 38 -10.21 -7.14 -3.11
CA ARG A 38 -8.95 -6.37 -3.23
C ARG A 38 -9.16 -4.95 -2.73
N GLY A 39 -8.47 -4.61 -1.64
CA GLY A 39 -8.47 -3.28 -1.00
C GLY A 39 -9.86 -2.81 -0.56
N LEU A 40 -10.19 -2.93 0.73
CA LEU A 40 -11.44 -2.40 1.25
C LEU A 40 -11.33 -0.87 1.43
N LYS A 41 -12.10 -0.11 0.65
CA LYS A 41 -12.43 1.28 0.99
C LYS A 41 -13.73 1.26 1.81
N LYS A 42 -13.60 1.28 3.14
CA LYS A 42 -14.77 1.41 4.05
C LYS A 42 -15.37 2.81 3.82
N GLN A 43 -16.57 2.88 3.25
CA GLN A 43 -17.35 4.10 3.14
C GLN A 43 -18.55 3.96 4.06
N VAL A 44 -18.56 4.77 5.13
CA VAL A 44 -19.73 4.90 6.00
C VAL A 44 -20.71 5.78 5.25
N ILE A 45 -21.85 5.22 4.86
CA ILE A 45 -22.97 5.97 4.29
C ILE A 45 -23.97 6.13 5.42
N THR A 46 -23.99 7.31 6.01
CA THR A 46 -24.96 7.68 7.04
C THR A 46 -26.25 8.18 6.38
N PRO A 47 -27.43 7.98 6.98
CA PRO A 47 -28.68 8.58 6.52
C PRO A 47 -28.56 10.11 6.42
N LEU A 48 -29.39 10.76 5.59
CA LEU A 48 -29.39 12.21 5.39
C LEU A 48 -29.49 13.02 6.70
N ASP A 49 -30.13 12.45 7.72
CA ASP A 49 -30.41 13.10 9.01
C ASP A 49 -29.47 12.66 10.15
N ALA A 50 -28.32 12.06 9.81
CA ALA A 50 -27.39 11.57 10.81
C ALA A 50 -26.81 12.72 11.67
N PRO A 51 -26.72 12.54 13.01
CA PRO A 51 -26.05 13.51 13.88
C PRO A 51 -24.62 13.80 13.42
N GLN A 52 -24.20 15.08 13.46
CA GLN A 52 -22.86 15.51 13.02
C GLN A 52 -21.73 14.75 13.73
N GLU A 53 -21.95 14.35 14.98
CA GLU A 53 -21.01 13.57 15.79
C GLU A 53 -20.59 12.24 15.11
N PHE A 54 -21.50 11.57 14.39
CA PHE A 54 -21.18 10.34 13.65
C PHE A 54 -20.27 10.59 12.44
N LEU A 55 -20.40 11.75 11.80
CA LEU A 55 -19.53 12.13 10.68
C LEU A 55 -18.12 12.46 11.17
N ASP A 56 -18.02 13.17 12.29
CA ASP A 56 -16.74 13.53 12.92
C ASP A 56 -16.00 12.28 13.42
N GLU A 57 -16.70 11.34 14.05
CA GLU A 57 -16.13 10.06 14.48
C GLU A 57 -15.64 9.22 13.28
N ALA A 58 -16.45 9.13 12.22
CA ALA A 58 -16.04 8.42 10.99
C ALA A 58 -14.84 9.09 10.29
N GLN A 59 -14.72 10.41 10.34
CA GLN A 59 -13.56 11.15 9.84
C GLN A 59 -12.31 10.88 10.69
N ARG A 60 -12.42 10.90 12.02
CA ARG A 60 -11.32 10.56 12.94
C ARG A 60 -10.85 9.12 12.74
N GLU A 61 -11.77 8.16 12.64
CA GLU A 61 -11.42 6.76 12.34
C GLU A 61 -10.66 6.63 11.01
N ARG A 62 -11.06 7.40 9.98
CA ARG A 62 -10.36 7.42 8.69
C ARG A 62 -8.96 8.00 8.81
N GLN A 63 -8.79 9.13 9.48
CA GLN A 63 -7.50 9.77 9.68
C GLN A 63 -6.55 8.85 10.46
N VAL A 64 -7.03 8.24 11.56
CA VAL A 64 -6.24 7.28 12.35
C VAL A 64 -5.86 6.07 11.49
N ARG A 65 -6.77 5.55 10.66
CA ARG A 65 -6.44 4.44 9.74
C ARG A 65 -5.45 4.82 8.66
N GLU A 66 -5.55 6.01 8.08
CA GLU A 66 -4.62 6.51 7.08
C GLU A 66 -3.21 6.71 7.67
N MET A 67 -3.13 7.27 8.88
CA MET A 67 -1.87 7.40 9.63
C MET A 67 -1.29 6.04 10.03
N ALA A 68 -2.15 5.06 10.36
CA ALA A 68 -1.74 3.71 10.73
C ALA A 68 -1.45 2.78 9.54
N GLN A 69 -1.64 3.22 8.29
CA GLN A 69 -1.25 2.38 7.17
C GLN A 69 0.27 2.35 7.03
N ASP A 70 0.84 1.16 7.16
CA ASP A 70 2.20 0.83 6.71
C ASP A 70 2.42 1.34 5.28
N THR A 71 3.04 2.51 5.16
CA THR A 71 3.42 3.03 3.86
C THR A 71 4.51 2.14 3.27
N PRO A 72 4.61 2.00 1.93
CA PRO A 72 5.73 1.28 1.32
C PRO A 72 7.10 1.80 1.76
N LEU A 73 7.21 3.10 2.07
CA LEU A 73 8.40 3.71 2.63
C LEU A 73 8.70 3.22 4.05
N MET A 74 7.69 3.19 4.93
CA MET A 74 7.85 2.71 6.30
C MET A 74 8.26 1.24 6.34
N ARG A 75 7.66 0.40 5.50
CA ARG A 75 8.07 -1.01 5.37
C ARG A 75 9.52 -1.15 4.89
N ALA A 76 9.93 -0.34 3.92
CA ALA A 76 11.30 -0.36 3.42
C ALA A 76 12.31 0.13 4.48
N LEU A 77 11.97 1.14 5.27
CA LEU A 77 12.77 1.57 6.43
C LEU A 77 12.93 0.45 7.46
N GLY A 78 11.83 -0.23 7.80
CA GLY A 78 11.85 -1.38 8.70
C GLY A 78 12.76 -2.50 8.20
N LEU A 79 12.66 -2.86 6.91
CA LEU A 79 13.54 -3.85 6.29
C LEU A 79 15.01 -3.41 6.32
N ALA A 80 15.29 -2.14 6.04
CA ALA A 80 16.65 -1.63 6.03
C ALA A 80 17.33 -1.80 7.39
N HIS A 81 16.67 -1.40 8.47
CA HIS A 81 17.19 -1.57 9.83
C HIS A 81 17.22 -3.04 10.27
N HIS A 82 16.24 -3.84 9.85
CA HIS A 82 16.25 -5.27 10.12
C HIS A 82 17.47 -5.95 9.50
N TRP A 83 17.72 -5.70 8.21
CA TRP A 83 18.86 -6.25 7.49
C TRP A 83 20.19 -5.74 8.03
N GLN A 84 20.27 -4.45 8.39
CA GLN A 84 21.45 -3.91 9.08
C GLN A 84 21.73 -4.71 10.35
N ARG A 85 20.72 -4.90 11.20
CA ARG A 85 20.86 -5.69 12.44
C ARG A 85 21.28 -7.13 12.17
N LEU A 86 20.76 -7.77 11.11
CA LEU A 86 21.16 -9.13 10.74
C LEU A 86 22.64 -9.21 10.32
N MET A 87 23.15 -8.19 9.62
CA MET A 87 24.57 -8.10 9.28
C MET A 87 25.43 -7.80 10.51
N ASP A 88 24.98 -6.91 11.39
CA ASP A 88 25.68 -6.58 12.65
C ASP A 88 25.75 -7.80 13.58
N GLU A 89 24.72 -8.65 13.58
CA GLU A 89 24.68 -9.93 14.30
C GLU A 89 25.50 -11.04 13.62
N GLY A 90 26.09 -10.78 12.44
CA GLY A 90 26.84 -11.77 11.68
C GLY A 90 25.99 -12.91 11.09
N ARG A 91 24.65 -12.73 11.02
CA ARG A 91 23.74 -13.72 10.43
C ARG A 91 23.77 -13.71 8.90
N PHE A 92 24.19 -12.60 8.32
CA PHE A 92 24.42 -12.41 6.90
C PHE A 92 25.73 -11.63 6.72
N MET A 93 26.53 -12.03 5.75
CA MET A 93 27.84 -11.42 5.46
C MET A 93 27.76 -10.28 4.45
N SER A 94 26.66 -10.21 3.68
CA SER A 94 26.50 -9.17 2.65
C SER A 94 25.04 -8.92 2.26
N ILE A 95 24.81 -7.78 1.60
CA ILE A 95 23.52 -7.47 0.96
C ILE A 95 23.20 -8.46 -0.17
N THR A 96 24.20 -9.03 -0.84
CA THR A 96 23.99 -10.06 -1.87
C THR A 96 23.33 -11.30 -1.28
N GLU A 97 23.82 -11.77 -0.14
CA GLU A 97 23.27 -12.93 0.57
C GLU A 97 21.83 -12.66 1.05
N ILE A 98 21.56 -11.44 1.54
CA ILE A 98 20.21 -11.01 1.89
C ILE A 98 19.30 -10.99 0.65
N ALA A 99 19.78 -10.50 -0.48
CA ALA A 99 19.01 -10.44 -1.72
C ALA A 99 18.61 -11.83 -2.22
N GLU A 100 19.54 -12.78 -2.17
CA GLU A 100 19.29 -14.20 -2.50
C GLU A 100 18.27 -14.84 -1.55
N ALA A 101 18.43 -14.63 -0.24
CA ALA A 101 17.53 -15.20 0.78
C ALA A 101 16.09 -14.63 0.70
N GLU A 102 15.94 -13.35 0.37
CA GLU A 102 14.65 -12.67 0.24
C GLU A 102 14.04 -12.79 -1.17
N GLY A 103 14.77 -13.37 -2.14
CA GLY A 103 14.33 -13.50 -3.53
C GLY A 103 14.13 -12.15 -4.23
N VAL A 104 14.94 -11.15 -3.89
CA VAL A 104 14.87 -9.80 -4.46
C VAL A 104 16.12 -9.48 -5.29
N ASP A 105 15.97 -8.63 -6.31
CA ASP A 105 17.11 -8.13 -7.08
C ASP A 105 18.12 -7.38 -6.19
N LEU A 106 19.41 -7.57 -6.44
CA LEU A 106 20.50 -6.93 -5.69
C LEU A 106 20.42 -5.41 -5.72
N GLY A 107 20.03 -4.82 -6.86
CA GLY A 107 19.84 -3.38 -6.98
C GLY A 107 18.70 -2.87 -6.10
N ARG A 108 17.62 -3.65 -5.97
CA ARG A 108 16.51 -3.37 -5.04
C ARG A 108 16.94 -3.55 -3.59
N ALA A 109 17.64 -4.62 -3.24
CA ALA A 109 18.15 -4.86 -1.89
C ALA A 109 19.09 -3.75 -1.45
N SER A 110 20.05 -3.39 -2.30
CA SER A 110 21.00 -2.29 -2.05
C SER A 110 20.31 -0.95 -1.84
N ARG A 111 19.23 -0.68 -2.59
CA ARG A 111 18.43 0.54 -2.43
C ARG A 111 17.73 0.60 -1.07
N ILE A 112 17.16 -0.52 -0.63
CA ILE A 112 16.49 -0.63 0.68
C ILE A 112 17.54 -0.51 1.79
N ALA A 113 18.65 -1.24 1.71
CA ALA A 113 19.71 -1.21 2.72
C ALA A 113 20.27 0.20 2.97
N ARG A 114 20.40 1.03 1.93
CA ARG A 114 20.83 2.44 2.08
C ARG A 114 19.90 3.29 2.95
N LEU A 115 18.61 2.92 3.08
CA LEU A 115 17.67 3.68 3.91
C LEU A 115 18.06 3.68 5.39
N ALA A 116 18.81 2.67 5.84
CA ALA A 116 19.32 2.60 7.21
C ALA A 116 20.37 3.69 7.53
N GLN A 117 20.91 4.36 6.50
CA GLN A 117 21.90 5.44 6.64
C GLN A 117 21.25 6.84 6.67
N LEU A 118 19.93 6.92 6.61
CA LEU A 118 19.21 8.19 6.70
C LEU A 118 19.40 8.83 8.08
N ALA A 119 19.48 10.16 8.10
CA ALA A 119 19.50 10.90 9.36
C ALA A 119 18.24 10.60 10.18
N PRO A 120 18.35 10.46 11.52
CA PRO A 120 17.21 10.14 12.39
C PRO A 120 16.02 11.09 12.21
N SER A 121 16.28 12.39 12.03
CA SER A 121 15.24 13.40 11.80
C SER A 121 14.45 13.17 10.50
N ILE A 122 15.08 12.58 9.48
CA ILE A 122 14.43 12.23 8.21
C ILE A 122 13.50 11.04 8.44
N VAL A 123 13.97 10.02 9.18
CA VAL A 123 13.16 8.84 9.52
C VAL A 123 11.94 9.26 10.35
N GLU A 124 12.12 10.14 11.32
CA GLU A 124 11.05 10.72 12.13
C GLU A 124 10.05 11.53 11.29
N ALA A 125 10.53 12.36 10.37
CA ALA A 125 9.67 13.10 9.45
C ALA A 125 8.90 12.17 8.48
N CYS A 126 9.48 11.04 8.08
CA CYS A 126 8.78 10.00 7.32
C CYS A 126 7.68 9.32 8.15
N ALA A 127 7.91 9.14 9.46
CA ALA A 127 6.96 8.50 10.37
C ALA A 127 5.80 9.40 10.77
N THR A 128 6.04 10.69 10.93
CA THR A 128 5.02 11.68 11.28
C THR A 128 4.24 12.20 10.07
N GLY A 129 4.64 11.83 8.85
CA GLY A 129 4.05 12.34 7.61
C GLY A 129 4.48 13.76 7.23
N ALA A 130 5.34 14.40 8.06
CA ALA A 130 5.91 15.73 7.79
C ALA A 130 6.74 15.75 6.50
N ALA A 131 7.31 14.61 6.11
CA ALA A 131 8.06 14.43 4.87
C ALA A 131 7.15 14.06 3.67
N SER A 132 6.08 14.81 3.41
CA SER A 132 5.08 14.46 2.36
C SER A 132 5.66 14.37 0.94
N GLY A 133 6.87 14.87 0.69
CA GLY A 133 7.59 14.75 -0.58
C GLY A 133 8.60 13.59 -0.67
N VAL A 134 8.87 12.92 0.45
CA VAL A 134 9.85 11.82 0.53
C VAL A 134 9.14 10.51 0.25
N THR A 135 9.44 9.92 -0.88
CA THR A 135 8.95 8.60 -1.32
C THR A 135 10.11 7.62 -1.48
N LEU A 136 9.81 6.32 -1.44
CA LEU A 136 10.81 5.26 -1.67
C LEU A 136 11.57 5.44 -2.99
N GLU A 137 10.89 5.90 -4.04
CA GLU A 137 11.50 6.24 -5.34
C GLU A 137 12.45 7.44 -5.23
N SER A 138 12.05 8.51 -4.55
CA SER A 138 12.85 9.74 -4.40
C SER A 138 14.15 9.51 -3.62
N VAL A 139 14.08 8.67 -2.58
CA VAL A 139 15.21 8.30 -1.74
C VAL A 139 16.07 7.24 -2.44
N GLY A 140 15.43 6.32 -3.16
CA GLY A 140 16.10 5.17 -3.74
C GLY A 140 16.80 5.40 -5.08
N ARG A 141 16.45 6.45 -5.84
CA ARG A 141 17.08 6.80 -7.13
C ARG A 141 18.27 7.76 -6.99
N ARG A 142 18.31 8.57 -5.93
CA ARG A 142 19.38 9.55 -5.71
C ARG A 142 20.55 8.89 -4.97
N ALA A 143 21.77 9.30 -5.31
CA ALA A 143 22.91 9.05 -4.44
C ALA A 143 22.74 9.91 -3.19
N ILE A 144 22.31 9.29 -2.09
CA ILE A 144 22.13 9.98 -0.81
C ILE A 144 23.52 10.25 -0.22
N PRO A 145 23.86 11.50 0.10
CA PRO A 145 25.11 11.81 0.77
C PRO A 145 25.21 11.06 2.11
N VAL A 146 26.42 10.63 2.49
CA VAL A 146 26.63 10.02 3.81
C VAL A 146 26.45 11.06 4.94
N ARG A 147 26.79 12.32 4.67
CA ARG A 147 26.65 13.42 5.64
C ARG A 147 25.18 13.80 5.86
N TRP A 148 24.71 13.70 7.09
CA TRP A 148 23.33 14.02 7.46
C TRP A 148 22.91 15.46 7.14
N ASP A 149 23.80 16.45 7.27
CA ASP A 149 23.47 17.84 6.92
C ASP A 149 23.09 17.97 5.44
N ALA A 150 23.87 17.33 4.57
CA ALA A 150 23.62 17.30 3.12
C ALA A 150 22.37 16.47 2.77
N GLN A 151 22.04 15.44 3.57
CA GLN A 151 20.78 14.71 3.39
C GLN A 151 19.56 15.59 3.68
N ARG A 152 19.59 16.39 4.76
CA ARG A 152 18.49 17.29 5.13
C ARG A 152 18.26 18.36 4.08
N GLU A 153 19.33 18.95 3.56
CA GLU A 153 19.28 19.91 2.46
C GLU A 153 18.72 19.29 1.18
N LEU A 154 19.21 18.10 0.79
CA LEU A 154 18.77 17.41 -0.42
C LEU A 154 17.29 17.02 -0.39
N LEU A 155 16.79 16.61 0.78
CA LEU A 155 15.41 16.18 0.99
C LEU A 155 14.48 17.32 1.41
N ARG A 156 14.99 18.57 1.46
CA ARG A 156 14.23 19.79 1.78
C ARG A 156 13.48 19.68 3.12
N LEU A 157 14.10 19.04 4.10
CA LEU A 157 13.63 19.03 5.48
C LEU A 157 14.30 20.23 6.16
N SER A 158 13.72 21.41 5.94
CA SER A 158 14.06 22.65 6.63
C SER A 158 13.28 22.79 7.92
#